data_AF-A0A9E6WJB7-F1
#
_entry.id   AF-A0A9E6WJB7-F1
#
_cell.length_a   1.000
_cell.length_b   1.000
_cell.length_c   1.000
_cell.angle_alpha   90.00
_cell.angle_beta   90.00
_cell.angle_gamma   90.00
#
_symmetry.space_group_name_H-M   'P 1'
#
loop_
_entity.id
_entity.type
_entity.pdbx_description
1 polymer ?
#
loop_
_entity_poly.entity_id
_entity_poly.type
_entity_poly.pdbx_seq_one_letter_code
_entity_poly.pdbx_strand_id
1 'polypeptide(L)'
;MTSRSLSFMSDPLLPGPCKACATPSAIPRSCLAPAIASRPAGLLGSLHPDFQRFPMTRLLTASDIATLVARHQDGRTLAQDFYMAPQVFTADRERIFFRDWHLAGHVSEIPDTGDYLLFDMLGESVVVLRDDAGAVRAFANVCRHRGARLCSQQTGHVRRLTCPYHAWSYGLDGALVHARQLDAGEDRSALGLKPVAVEVFEGLIYVSLSDRPAGFDALRAELTPHVRPFGLARTKIAARRSYPVQANWKLLVENYNECYHCTAAHPEFARSHATHMTADRVAPLNAALAARSAQAGLSTAHIDRIGLAAPAGSPDYAYNRYALFDGYQTGSADGEPLAPLLGDIQAYDGGASDIYVGMLNPMLVYCDHAILYRFIPTGPLTCIQEILWLVHEDAVEGRDYDTDRLTWLWHVTTEADKRIIEANQQGVASRFYEPGPLVEMESYTRRFHDAYLARMR
;
A
#
# COMPACT_ATOMS: atom_id res chain seq x y z
N MET A 1 74.77 -16.01 12.38
CA MET A 1 75.18 -16.74 13.60
C MET A 1 73.90 -17.06 14.36
N THR A 2 73.34 -18.26 14.11
CA THR A 2 73.30 -19.46 15.00
C THR A 2 72.13 -19.37 16.00
N SER A 3 71.20 -20.32 16.14
CA SER A 3 71.18 -21.77 15.84
C SER A 3 69.73 -22.31 15.79
N ARG A 4 69.34 -23.14 14.80
CA ARG A 4 69.11 -24.63 14.81
C ARG A 4 67.78 -25.06 15.46
N SER A 5 66.97 -26.02 14.97
CA SER A 5 67.16 -27.24 14.13
C SER A 5 65.78 -27.78 13.68
N LEU A 6 65.53 -28.18 12.41
CA LEU A 6 65.56 -29.53 11.76
C LEU A 6 64.54 -30.55 12.34
N SER A 7 63.87 -31.50 11.65
CA SER A 7 63.60 -31.97 10.26
C SER A 7 62.73 -33.25 10.42
N PHE A 8 61.86 -33.71 9.50
CA PHE A 8 62.00 -34.91 8.62
C PHE A 8 60.62 -35.20 7.96
N MET A 9 60.48 -35.15 6.63
CA MET A 9 60.37 -36.26 5.63
C MET A 9 59.26 -37.30 5.86
N SER A 10 58.32 -37.43 4.90
CA SER A 10 58.31 -38.49 3.86
C SER A 10 56.98 -38.56 3.07
N ASP A 11 57.04 -38.40 1.75
CA ASP A 11 56.08 -38.90 0.73
C ASP A 11 56.25 -40.44 0.59
N PRO A 12 55.33 -41.26 -0.01
CA PRO A 12 54.91 -41.10 -1.43
C PRO A 12 53.53 -41.68 -1.84
N LEU A 13 53.05 -41.34 -3.07
CA LEU A 13 52.68 -42.26 -4.18
C LEU A 13 51.62 -41.68 -5.15
N LEU A 14 52.00 -41.56 -6.43
CA LEU A 14 51.15 -41.42 -7.62
C LEU A 14 50.94 -42.83 -8.26
N PRO A 15 49.91 -43.02 -9.12
CA PRO A 15 50.13 -42.90 -10.57
C PRO A 15 48.93 -42.31 -11.38
N GLY A 16 49.21 -41.62 -12.50
CA GLY A 16 48.24 -41.33 -13.59
C GLY A 16 48.23 -42.44 -14.67
N PRO A 17 47.94 -42.20 -15.98
CA PRO A 17 47.12 -41.18 -16.69
C PRO A 17 46.15 -41.82 -17.76
N CYS A 18 45.35 -41.05 -18.52
CA CYS A 18 45.21 -41.13 -20.02
C CYS A 18 44.05 -40.26 -20.61
N LYS A 19 44.15 -39.98 -21.92
CA LYS A 19 43.53 -38.95 -22.77
C LYS A 19 42.26 -39.38 -23.56
N ALA A 20 41.48 -38.34 -23.92
CA ALA A 20 40.75 -38.09 -25.19
C ALA A 20 39.51 -38.92 -25.60
N CYS A 21 38.38 -38.22 -25.89
CA CYS A 21 37.59 -38.33 -27.13
C CYS A 21 36.54 -37.19 -27.28
N ALA A 22 36.61 -36.52 -28.44
CA ALA A 22 35.54 -35.96 -29.30
C ALA A 22 34.30 -35.19 -28.73
N THR A 23 34.14 -33.93 -29.18
CA THR A 23 32.84 -33.23 -29.41
C THR A 23 32.26 -33.62 -30.78
N PRO A 24 31.05 -33.20 -31.24
CA PRO A 24 30.00 -32.36 -30.62
C PRO A 24 28.55 -32.91 -30.75
N SER A 25 27.60 -32.44 -29.94
CA SER A 25 26.18 -32.41 -30.32
C SER A 25 25.41 -31.33 -29.56
N ALA A 26 24.74 -30.48 -30.32
CA ALA A 26 23.84 -29.43 -29.88
C ALA A 26 22.61 -29.97 -29.14
N ILE A 27 22.04 -29.14 -28.24
CA ILE A 27 20.62 -29.02 -27.86
C ILE A 27 20.47 -27.77 -26.95
N PRO A 28 19.31 -27.07 -26.97
CA PRO A 28 19.27 -25.62 -27.14
C PRO A 28 19.10 -24.78 -25.87
N ARG A 29 19.35 -23.48 -26.05
CA ARG A 29 19.00 -22.37 -25.15
C ARG A 29 17.52 -22.41 -24.79
N SER A 30 17.21 -22.56 -23.51
CA SER A 30 15.92 -22.19 -22.92
C SER A 30 16.14 -21.32 -21.69
N CYS A 31 15.66 -20.08 -21.80
CA CYS A 31 15.05 -19.26 -20.75
C CYS A 31 15.72 -19.29 -19.35
N LEU A 32 16.68 -18.39 -19.14
CA LEU A 32 17.01 -17.88 -17.81
C LEU A 32 16.02 -16.75 -17.48
N ALA A 33 14.97 -17.08 -16.75
CA ALA A 33 14.15 -16.11 -16.01
C ALA A 33 14.77 -15.93 -14.60
N PRO A 34 14.82 -14.71 -14.04
CA PRO A 34 15.28 -14.52 -12.67
C PRO A 34 14.24 -15.10 -11.69
N ALA A 35 14.75 -15.82 -10.70
CA ALA A 35 13.96 -16.46 -9.66
C ALA A 35 13.25 -15.40 -8.80
N ILE A 36 11.95 -15.19 -9.07
CA ILE A 36 11.04 -14.47 -8.17
C ILE A 36 10.75 -15.40 -7.00
N ALA A 37 11.09 -14.94 -5.79
CA ALA A 37 10.85 -15.66 -4.56
C ALA A 37 9.34 -15.93 -4.38
N SER A 38 8.95 -17.20 -4.52
CA SER A 38 7.64 -17.71 -4.13
C SER A 38 7.47 -17.55 -2.60
N ARG A 39 6.47 -16.78 -2.16
CA ARG A 39 6.01 -16.82 -0.76
C ARG A 39 5.52 -18.23 -0.42
N PRO A 40 5.76 -18.75 0.80
CA PRO A 40 5.26 -20.07 1.16
C PRO A 40 3.73 -20.03 1.31
N ALA A 41 3.07 -20.90 0.56
CA ALA A 41 1.72 -21.32 0.87
C ALA A 41 1.76 -22.16 2.16
N GLY A 42 0.92 -21.80 3.14
CA GLY A 42 0.68 -22.62 4.32
C GLY A 42 1.42 -22.18 5.59
N LEU A 43 0.84 -21.20 6.28
CA LEU A 43 1.01 -21.05 7.72
C LEU A 43 -0.39 -21.06 8.36
N LEU A 44 -0.98 -22.26 8.44
CA LEU A 44 -1.86 -22.60 9.54
C LEU A 44 -0.97 -22.77 10.78
N GLY A 45 -0.43 -21.66 11.25
CA GLY A 45 0.29 -21.57 12.52
C GLY A 45 -0.74 -21.56 13.64
N SER A 46 -0.56 -22.48 14.59
CA SER A 46 -1.35 -22.65 15.80
C SER A 46 -1.84 -21.33 16.39
N LEU A 47 -3.17 -21.17 16.43
CA LEU A 47 -3.85 -20.16 17.23
C LEU A 47 -3.34 -20.28 18.67
N HIS A 48 -2.62 -19.27 19.14
CA HIS A 48 -2.33 -19.12 20.56
C HIS A 48 -3.68 -18.97 21.29
N PRO A 49 -4.09 -19.89 22.18
CA PRO A 49 -5.32 -19.72 22.91
C PRO A 49 -4.99 -18.84 24.11
N ASP A 50 -5.29 -17.53 24.07
CA ASP A 50 -5.51 -16.71 25.29
C ASP A 50 -5.96 -15.25 25.03
N PHE A 51 -6.79 -15.01 24.00
CA PHE A 51 -7.53 -13.74 23.85
C PHE A 51 -9.05 -13.88 24.04
N GLN A 52 -9.53 -14.98 24.62
CA GLN A 52 -10.97 -15.27 24.79
C GLN A 52 -11.54 -14.92 26.18
N ARG A 53 -11.21 -13.75 26.72
CA ARG A 53 -12.01 -13.15 27.80
C ARG A 53 -12.38 -11.72 27.46
N PHE A 54 -13.23 -11.57 26.44
CA PHE A 54 -14.00 -10.36 26.29
C PHE A 54 -15.03 -10.30 27.44
N PRO A 55 -15.06 -9.24 28.27
CA PRO A 55 -16.25 -8.99 29.08
C PRO A 55 -17.43 -8.89 28.11
N MET A 56 -18.55 -9.57 28.40
CA MET A 56 -19.72 -9.61 27.52
C MET A 56 -20.09 -8.21 27.06
N THR A 57 -19.62 -7.84 25.87
CA THR A 57 -19.80 -6.50 25.32
C THR A 57 -21.23 -6.46 24.86
N ARG A 58 -22.01 -5.52 25.43
CA ARG A 58 -23.38 -5.26 25.01
C ARG A 58 -23.40 -5.17 23.48
N LEU A 59 -24.24 -5.97 22.83
CA LEU A 59 -24.37 -5.93 21.38
C LEU A 59 -24.88 -4.54 20.99
N LEU A 60 -24.05 -3.74 20.32
CA LEU A 60 -24.44 -2.42 19.84
C LEU A 60 -25.33 -2.56 18.60
N THR A 61 -26.43 -1.80 18.58
CA THR A 61 -27.32 -1.62 17.43
C THR A 61 -26.89 -0.39 16.61
N ALA A 62 -27.51 -0.18 15.44
CA ALA A 62 -27.31 1.07 14.69
C ALA A 62 -27.68 2.33 15.50
N SER A 63 -28.70 2.24 16.37
CA SER A 63 -29.07 3.32 17.30
C SER A 63 -28.01 3.57 18.36
N ASP A 64 -27.24 2.54 18.74
CA ASP A 64 -26.14 2.68 19.69
C ASP A 64 -24.93 3.36 19.04
N ILE A 65 -24.62 3.09 17.76
CA ILE A 65 -23.56 3.80 17.01
C ILE A 65 -23.89 5.29 16.88
N ALA A 66 -25.12 5.64 16.50
CA ALA A 66 -25.55 7.04 16.42
C ALA A 66 -25.42 7.75 17.79
N THR A 67 -25.73 7.04 18.87
CA THR A 67 -25.55 7.54 20.24
C THR A 67 -24.07 7.74 20.60
N LEU A 68 -23.19 6.81 20.19
CA LEU A 68 -21.73 6.96 20.37
C LEU A 68 -21.21 8.19 19.63
N VAL A 69 -21.65 8.39 18.38
CA VAL A 69 -21.28 9.57 17.59
C VAL A 69 -21.78 10.85 18.26
N ALA A 70 -23.03 10.89 18.71
CA ALA A 70 -23.61 12.06 19.37
C ALA A 70 -22.94 12.42 20.71
N ARG A 71 -22.28 11.46 21.36
CA ARG A 71 -21.56 11.66 22.64
C ARG A 71 -20.08 12.01 22.46
N HIS A 72 -19.56 11.98 21.23
CA HIS A 72 -18.19 12.34 20.97
C HIS A 72 -17.93 13.80 21.38
N GLN A 73 -16.81 14.03 22.06
CA GLN A 73 -16.34 15.36 22.43
C GLN A 73 -15.28 15.77 21.43
N ASP A 74 -15.55 16.85 20.72
CA ASP A 74 -14.62 17.44 19.75
C ASP A 74 -13.25 17.72 20.39
N GLY A 75 -12.18 17.44 19.65
CA GLY A 75 -10.79 17.57 20.13
C GLY A 75 -10.35 16.47 21.12
N ARG A 76 -11.09 15.36 21.24
CA ARG A 76 -10.67 14.19 22.01
C ARG A 76 -10.55 12.97 21.11
N THR A 77 -9.83 11.94 21.56
CA THR A 77 -9.78 10.64 20.89
C THR A 77 -11.16 9.97 20.85
N LEU A 78 -11.33 8.90 20.07
CA LEU A 78 -12.61 8.20 20.00
C LEU A 78 -12.88 7.39 21.28
N ALA A 79 -14.17 7.18 21.58
CA ALA A 79 -14.59 6.26 22.63
C ALA A 79 -14.11 4.82 22.35
N GLN A 80 -13.88 4.04 23.42
CA GLN A 80 -13.38 2.66 23.34
C GLN A 80 -14.12 1.80 22.32
N ASP A 81 -15.45 1.91 22.31
CA ASP A 81 -16.33 1.13 21.45
C ASP A 81 -16.01 1.32 19.96
N PHE A 82 -15.52 2.49 19.55
CA PHE A 82 -15.14 2.70 18.16
C PHE A 82 -13.99 1.80 17.72
N TYR A 83 -13.09 1.45 18.63
CA TYR A 83 -11.95 0.57 18.35
C TYR A 83 -12.25 -0.90 18.65
N MET A 84 -13.10 -1.17 19.65
CA MET A 84 -13.26 -2.51 20.23
C MET A 84 -14.55 -3.22 19.83
N ALA A 85 -15.62 -2.50 19.49
CA ALA A 85 -16.93 -3.11 19.29
C ALA A 85 -17.05 -3.76 17.89
N PRO A 86 -17.36 -5.06 17.78
CA PRO A 86 -17.50 -5.74 16.49
C PRO A 86 -18.58 -5.15 15.58
N GLN A 87 -19.61 -4.53 16.15
CA GLN A 87 -20.70 -3.91 15.39
C GLN A 87 -20.27 -2.57 14.79
N VAL A 88 -19.37 -1.84 15.46
CA VAL A 88 -18.72 -0.67 14.85
C VAL A 88 -17.89 -1.13 13.66
N PHE A 89 -17.06 -2.17 13.80
CA PHE A 89 -16.28 -2.68 12.66
C PHE A 89 -17.16 -3.18 11.51
N THR A 90 -18.31 -3.79 11.81
CA THR A 90 -19.30 -4.15 10.78
C THR A 90 -19.81 -2.91 10.06
N ALA A 91 -20.09 -1.82 10.77
CA ALA A 91 -20.47 -0.55 10.15
C ALA A 91 -19.31 0.10 9.37
N ASP A 92 -18.07 0.03 9.87
CA ASP A 92 -16.87 0.48 9.15
C ASP A 92 -16.78 -0.20 7.78
N ARG A 93 -17.03 -1.52 7.73
CA ARG A 93 -17.05 -2.28 6.47
C ARG A 93 -18.05 -1.73 5.46
N GLU A 94 -19.31 -1.56 5.87
CA GLU A 94 -20.38 -1.15 4.95
C GLU A 94 -20.35 0.35 4.59
N ARG A 95 -19.85 1.19 5.49
CA ARG A 95 -19.91 2.65 5.35
C ARG A 95 -18.59 3.27 4.88
N ILE A 96 -17.47 2.57 5.11
CA ILE A 96 -16.12 3.05 4.81
C ILE A 96 -15.49 2.15 3.74
N PHE A 97 -15.11 0.92 4.10
CA PHE A 97 -14.29 0.09 3.23
C PHE A 97 -14.98 -0.27 1.91
N PHE A 98 -16.27 -0.62 1.94
CA PHE A 98 -16.99 -0.96 0.72
C PHE A 98 -17.45 0.26 -0.09
N ARG A 99 -17.22 1.47 0.41
CA ARG A 99 -17.59 2.73 -0.29
C ARG A 99 -16.41 3.51 -0.81
N ASP A 100 -15.24 3.37 -0.18
CA ASP A 100 -14.03 4.10 -0.53
C ASP A 100 -13.29 3.50 -1.71
N TRP A 101 -12.35 4.30 -2.22
CA TRP A 101 -11.35 3.89 -3.17
C TRP A 101 -10.13 3.30 -2.45
N HIS A 102 -9.65 2.18 -2.95
CA HIS A 102 -8.48 1.46 -2.43
C HIS A 102 -7.44 1.32 -3.50
N LEU A 103 -6.19 1.61 -3.17
CA LEU A 103 -5.06 1.37 -4.06
C LEU A 103 -4.89 -0.15 -4.27
N ALA A 104 -5.24 -0.64 -5.44
CA ALA A 104 -5.14 -2.05 -5.80
C ALA A 104 -3.71 -2.44 -6.20
N GLY A 105 -3.02 -1.56 -6.94
CA GLY A 105 -1.68 -1.79 -7.46
C GLY A 105 -1.23 -0.71 -8.43
N HIS A 106 -0.25 -1.03 -9.27
CA HIS A 106 0.31 -0.13 -10.28
C HIS A 106 0.19 -0.73 -11.69
N VAL A 107 0.06 0.11 -12.72
CA VAL A 107 -0.09 -0.35 -14.12
C VAL A 107 1.08 -1.21 -14.62
N SER A 108 2.27 -1.07 -14.04
CA SER A 108 3.43 -1.91 -14.38
C SER A 108 3.34 -3.36 -13.88
N GLU A 109 2.36 -3.69 -13.04
CA GLU A 109 2.06 -5.08 -12.66
C GLU A 109 1.21 -5.81 -13.71
N ILE A 110 0.56 -5.06 -14.60
CA ILE A 110 -0.27 -5.57 -15.69
C ILE A 110 0.07 -4.87 -17.02
N PRO A 111 1.32 -4.97 -17.51
CA PRO A 111 1.75 -4.26 -18.72
C PRO A 111 1.02 -4.78 -19.97
N ASP A 112 0.79 -6.08 -20.06
CA ASP A 112 0.28 -6.73 -21.27
C ASP A 112 -1.20 -7.08 -21.16
N THR A 113 -1.89 -7.14 -22.31
CA THR A 113 -3.28 -7.64 -22.38
C THR A 113 -3.38 -9.04 -21.76
N GLY A 114 -4.36 -9.23 -20.88
CA GLY A 114 -4.59 -10.49 -20.18
C GLY A 114 -3.82 -10.62 -18.88
N ASP A 115 -2.85 -9.75 -18.60
CA ASP A 115 -2.25 -9.66 -17.28
C ASP A 115 -3.29 -9.20 -16.26
N TYR A 116 -3.25 -9.81 -15.09
CA TYR A 116 -4.15 -9.50 -14.00
C TYR A 116 -3.45 -9.50 -12.65
N LEU A 117 -4.02 -8.75 -11.71
CA LEU A 117 -3.74 -8.83 -10.28
C LEU A 117 -5.05 -9.00 -9.50
N LEU A 118 -4.95 -9.56 -8.30
CA LEU A 118 -6.05 -9.66 -7.35
C LEU A 118 -5.92 -8.59 -6.27
N PHE A 119 -7.04 -7.95 -5.97
CA PHE A 119 -7.22 -7.12 -4.78
C PHE A 119 -8.24 -7.78 -3.87
N ASP A 120 -7.82 -8.14 -2.66
CA ASP A 120 -8.65 -8.84 -1.68
C ASP A 120 -8.83 -7.98 -0.43
N MET A 121 -10.07 -7.88 0.06
CA MET A 121 -10.38 -7.12 1.27
C MET A 121 -11.65 -7.65 1.92
N LEU A 122 -11.57 -7.99 3.21
CA LEU A 122 -12.72 -8.34 4.06
C LEU A 122 -13.67 -9.40 3.47
N GLY A 123 -13.11 -10.40 2.79
CA GLY A 123 -13.84 -11.51 2.15
C GLY A 123 -14.18 -11.29 0.68
N GLU A 124 -14.12 -10.05 0.21
CA GLU A 124 -14.26 -9.70 -1.20
C GLU A 124 -12.94 -9.90 -1.96
N SER A 125 -13.04 -10.22 -3.25
CA SER A 125 -11.90 -10.36 -4.16
C SER A 125 -12.26 -9.76 -5.50
N VAL A 126 -11.38 -8.94 -6.02
CA VAL A 126 -11.51 -8.22 -7.28
C VAL A 126 -10.39 -8.68 -8.20
N VAL A 127 -10.74 -9.13 -9.40
CA VAL A 127 -9.77 -9.33 -10.48
C VAL A 127 -9.65 -8.02 -11.24
N VAL A 128 -8.44 -7.43 -11.21
CA VAL A 128 -8.09 -6.26 -12.02
C VAL A 128 -7.19 -6.72 -13.15
N LEU A 129 -7.51 -6.37 -14.38
CA LEU A 129 -6.79 -6.87 -15.56
C LEU A 129 -6.70 -5.83 -16.67
N ARG A 130 -5.81 -6.05 -17.64
CA ARG A 130 -5.77 -5.30 -18.90
C ARG A 130 -6.52 -6.04 -20.00
N ASP A 131 -7.46 -5.37 -20.65
CA ASP A 131 -8.29 -5.96 -21.71
C ASP A 131 -7.62 -5.93 -23.10
N ASP A 132 -8.34 -6.44 -24.10
CA ASP A 132 -7.89 -6.46 -25.51
C ASP A 132 -7.76 -5.06 -26.13
N ALA A 133 -8.42 -4.05 -25.56
CA ALA A 133 -8.31 -2.65 -25.96
C ALA A 133 -7.19 -1.90 -25.21
N GLY A 134 -6.47 -2.59 -24.31
CA GLY A 134 -5.43 -2.02 -23.47
C GLY A 134 -5.95 -1.26 -22.25
N ALA A 135 -7.27 -1.25 -22.00
CA ALA A 135 -7.88 -0.59 -20.85
C ALA A 135 -7.78 -1.47 -19.60
N VAL A 136 -7.62 -0.83 -18.43
CA VAL A 136 -7.70 -1.53 -17.13
C VAL A 136 -9.16 -1.72 -16.77
N ARG A 137 -9.55 -2.94 -16.42
CA ARG A 137 -10.90 -3.32 -15.97
C ARG A 137 -10.83 -4.03 -14.63
N ALA A 138 -11.91 -3.94 -13.85
CA ALA A 138 -12.05 -4.66 -12.61
C ALA A 138 -13.40 -5.39 -12.54
N PHE A 139 -13.38 -6.62 -12.03
CA PHE A 139 -14.57 -7.44 -11.84
C PHE A 139 -14.53 -8.16 -10.50
N ALA A 140 -15.70 -8.45 -9.94
CA ALA A 140 -15.78 -9.37 -8.82
C ALA A 140 -15.20 -10.74 -9.25
N ASN A 141 -14.23 -11.26 -8.51
CA ASN A 141 -13.60 -12.56 -8.76
C ASN A 141 -14.54 -13.69 -8.31
N VAL A 142 -15.72 -13.76 -8.94
CA VAL A 142 -16.82 -14.65 -8.58
C VAL A 142 -17.53 -15.09 -9.86
N CYS A 143 -17.43 -16.37 -10.19
CA CYS A 143 -18.15 -16.94 -11.32
C CYS A 143 -19.67 -16.82 -11.11
N ARG A 144 -20.38 -16.36 -12.13
CA ARG A 144 -21.83 -16.13 -12.12
C ARG A 144 -22.69 -17.39 -12.09
N HIS A 145 -22.08 -18.58 -12.17
CA HIS A 145 -22.79 -19.86 -12.08
C HIS A 145 -23.03 -20.27 -10.61
N ARG A 146 -21.97 -20.63 -9.88
CA ARG A 146 -22.05 -21.14 -8.48
C ARG A 146 -21.07 -20.45 -7.54
N GLY A 147 -20.57 -19.27 -7.91
CA GLY A 147 -19.77 -18.42 -7.03
C GLY A 147 -18.30 -18.81 -6.85
N ALA A 148 -17.78 -19.76 -7.64
CA ALA A 148 -16.37 -20.13 -7.56
C ALA A 148 -15.44 -18.94 -7.91
N ARG A 149 -14.29 -18.82 -7.23
CA ARG A 149 -13.22 -17.90 -7.64
C ARG A 149 -12.75 -18.26 -9.05
N LEU A 150 -12.56 -17.26 -9.89
CA LEU A 150 -12.06 -17.41 -11.27
C LEU A 150 -10.53 -17.53 -11.26
N CYS A 151 -9.90 -16.65 -10.51
CA CYS A 151 -8.45 -16.58 -10.35
C CYS A 151 -8.09 -16.83 -8.89
N SER A 152 -7.03 -17.60 -8.66
CA SER A 152 -6.54 -17.92 -7.30
C SER A 152 -5.11 -17.47 -7.05
N GLN A 153 -4.33 -17.20 -8.10
CA GLN A 153 -2.99 -16.61 -7.98
C GLN A 153 -3.12 -15.09 -7.90
N GLN A 154 -2.32 -14.46 -7.04
CA GLN A 154 -2.38 -13.01 -6.80
C GLN A 154 -2.11 -12.18 -8.06
N THR A 155 -1.27 -12.70 -8.94
CA THR A 155 -1.00 -12.13 -10.27
C THR A 155 -0.96 -13.27 -11.28
N GLY A 156 -1.14 -12.94 -12.55
CA GLY A 156 -1.01 -13.92 -13.63
C GLY A 156 -1.38 -13.34 -14.97
N HIS A 157 -1.41 -14.21 -15.97
CA HIS A 157 -1.75 -13.88 -17.35
C HIS A 157 -2.80 -14.85 -17.87
N VAL A 158 -3.85 -14.34 -18.49
CA VAL A 158 -4.94 -15.14 -19.06
C VAL A 158 -5.39 -14.61 -20.41
N ARG A 159 -5.71 -15.51 -21.33
CA ARG A 159 -6.42 -15.14 -22.57
C ARG A 159 -7.92 -14.90 -22.33
N ARG A 160 -8.48 -15.57 -21.32
CA ARG A 160 -9.89 -15.52 -20.90
C ARG A 160 -9.97 -15.91 -19.43
N LEU A 161 -10.92 -15.33 -18.72
CA LEU A 161 -11.21 -15.74 -17.34
C LEU A 161 -12.04 -17.03 -17.37
N THR A 162 -11.41 -18.18 -17.13
CA THR A 162 -12.09 -19.49 -17.18
C THR A 162 -12.28 -20.03 -15.77
N CYS A 163 -13.54 -20.21 -15.37
CA CYS A 163 -13.88 -20.74 -14.06
C CYS A 163 -13.35 -22.18 -13.89
N PRO A 164 -12.54 -22.47 -12.86
CA PRO A 164 -11.95 -23.79 -12.66
C PRO A 164 -12.98 -24.87 -12.31
N TYR A 165 -14.21 -24.49 -11.92
CA TYR A 165 -15.21 -25.46 -11.49
C TYR A 165 -15.91 -26.14 -12.67
N HIS A 166 -16.49 -25.37 -13.60
CA HIS A 166 -17.28 -25.92 -14.72
C HIS A 166 -16.94 -25.29 -16.08
N ALA A 167 -15.78 -24.63 -16.18
CA ALA A 167 -15.27 -24.01 -17.40
C ALA A 167 -16.19 -22.94 -18.03
N TRP A 168 -17.06 -22.30 -17.24
CA TRP A 168 -17.67 -21.04 -17.68
C TRP A 168 -16.56 -20.04 -17.95
N SER A 169 -16.50 -19.55 -19.18
CA SER A 169 -15.41 -18.70 -19.65
C SER A 169 -15.95 -17.31 -19.96
N TYR A 170 -15.22 -16.30 -19.53
CA TYR A 170 -15.54 -14.90 -19.73
C TYR A 170 -14.44 -14.22 -20.56
N GLY A 171 -14.82 -13.25 -21.37
CA GLY A 171 -13.87 -12.35 -22.03
C GLY A 171 -13.14 -11.47 -21.02
N LEU A 172 -12.09 -10.79 -21.46
CA LEU A 172 -11.39 -9.80 -20.62
C LEU A 172 -12.26 -8.56 -20.37
N ASP A 173 -13.31 -8.35 -21.18
CA ASP A 173 -14.38 -7.39 -20.94
C ASP A 173 -15.44 -7.86 -19.92
N GLY A 174 -15.31 -9.08 -19.39
CA GLY A 174 -16.22 -9.69 -18.43
C GLY A 174 -17.45 -10.38 -19.04
N ALA A 175 -17.64 -10.32 -20.37
CA ALA A 175 -18.80 -10.94 -21.02
C ALA A 175 -18.73 -12.48 -20.98
N LEU A 176 -19.86 -13.17 -20.78
CA LEU A 176 -19.91 -14.64 -20.77
C LEU A 176 -19.76 -15.21 -22.19
N VAL A 177 -18.57 -15.66 -22.55
CA VAL A 177 -18.26 -16.18 -23.91
C VAL A 177 -18.58 -17.66 -24.08
N HIS A 178 -18.50 -18.46 -23.01
CA HIS A 178 -18.80 -19.88 -23.09
C HIS A 178 -19.41 -20.40 -21.78
N ALA A 179 -20.52 -21.13 -21.89
CA ALA A 179 -21.15 -21.86 -20.80
C ALA A 179 -21.71 -23.18 -21.36
N ARG A 180 -21.14 -24.31 -20.95
CA ARG A 180 -21.54 -25.64 -21.44
C ARG A 180 -22.96 -25.96 -20.96
N GLN A 181 -23.83 -26.39 -21.87
CA GLN A 181 -25.21 -26.84 -21.59
C GLN A 181 -26.08 -25.79 -20.88
N LEU A 182 -25.79 -24.50 -21.06
CA LEU A 182 -26.70 -23.46 -20.62
C LEU A 182 -28.01 -23.55 -21.41
N ASP A 183 -29.14 -23.48 -20.71
CA ASP A 183 -30.47 -23.52 -21.32
C ASP A 183 -30.64 -22.38 -22.34
N ALA A 184 -31.32 -22.65 -23.46
CA ALA A 184 -31.57 -21.66 -24.49
C ALA A 184 -32.47 -20.51 -24.05
N GLY A 185 -33.26 -20.70 -22.98
CA GLY A 185 -34.10 -19.66 -22.37
C GLY A 185 -33.33 -18.68 -21.47
N GLU A 186 -32.07 -18.96 -21.14
CA GLU A 186 -31.25 -18.09 -20.29
C GLU A 186 -30.61 -16.96 -21.09
N ASP A 187 -30.76 -15.72 -20.60
CA ASP A 187 -30.10 -14.57 -21.19
C ASP A 187 -28.61 -14.52 -20.79
N ARG A 188 -27.76 -14.96 -21.72
CA ARG A 188 -26.31 -14.94 -21.58
C ARG A 188 -25.75 -13.55 -21.27
N SER A 189 -26.38 -12.48 -21.76
CA SER A 189 -25.90 -11.12 -21.55
C SER A 189 -26.06 -10.67 -20.08
N ALA A 190 -27.05 -11.20 -19.36
CA ALA A 190 -27.25 -10.96 -17.93
C ALA A 190 -26.26 -11.73 -17.01
N LEU A 191 -25.50 -12.66 -17.59
CA LEU A 191 -24.59 -13.58 -16.89
C LEU A 191 -23.11 -13.21 -17.00
N GLY A 192 -22.78 -12.02 -17.50
CA GLY A 192 -21.42 -11.45 -17.46
C GLY A 192 -20.92 -11.21 -16.03
N LEU A 193 -19.61 -11.08 -15.84
CA LEU A 193 -19.02 -10.77 -14.54
C LEU A 193 -19.56 -9.46 -13.99
N LYS A 194 -19.69 -9.36 -12.67
CA LYS A 194 -20.10 -8.11 -12.03
C LYS A 194 -18.93 -7.12 -12.10
N PRO A 195 -19.10 -5.96 -12.75
CA PRO A 195 -18.04 -4.96 -12.79
C PRO A 195 -17.82 -4.40 -11.40
N VAL A 196 -16.56 -4.04 -11.12
CA VAL A 196 -16.14 -3.30 -9.93
C VAL A 196 -15.58 -1.98 -10.44
N ALA A 197 -15.85 -0.89 -9.71
CA ALA A 197 -15.35 0.41 -10.12
C ALA A 197 -13.83 0.42 -10.12
N VAL A 198 -13.22 0.99 -11.16
CA VAL A 198 -11.77 1.12 -11.31
C VAL A 198 -11.42 2.50 -11.87
N GLU A 199 -10.40 3.11 -11.31
CA GLU A 199 -9.83 4.38 -11.75
C GLU A 199 -8.31 4.25 -11.84
N VAL A 200 -7.73 4.78 -12.91
CA VAL A 200 -6.27 4.85 -13.06
C VAL A 200 -5.83 6.31 -12.94
N PHE A 201 -5.13 6.65 -11.86
CA PHE A 201 -4.64 8.00 -11.60
C PHE A 201 -3.12 8.02 -11.62
N GLU A 202 -2.52 8.66 -12.62
CA GLU A 202 -1.06 8.75 -12.80
C GLU A 202 -0.36 7.38 -12.65
N GLY A 203 -0.96 6.32 -13.21
CA GLY A 203 -0.43 4.93 -13.17
C GLY A 203 -0.86 4.08 -11.97
N LEU A 204 -1.43 4.71 -10.94
CA LEU A 204 -1.95 4.04 -9.75
C LEU A 204 -3.36 3.52 -10.03
N ILE A 205 -3.60 2.26 -9.72
CA ILE A 205 -4.89 1.60 -9.95
C ILE A 205 -5.68 1.63 -8.64
N TYR A 206 -6.82 2.30 -8.65
CA TYR A 206 -7.77 2.31 -7.53
C TYR A 206 -9.00 1.48 -7.87
N VAL A 207 -9.53 0.78 -6.88
CA VAL A 207 -10.81 0.05 -6.97
C VAL A 207 -11.76 0.46 -5.87
N SER A 208 -13.06 0.46 -6.16
CA SER A 208 -14.11 0.66 -5.16
C SER A 208 -15.20 -0.40 -5.32
N LEU A 209 -15.63 -0.95 -4.18
CA LEU A 209 -16.73 -1.92 -4.11
C LEU A 209 -18.12 -1.24 -4.09
N SER A 210 -18.15 0.09 -4.19
CA SER A 210 -19.39 0.87 -4.23
C SER A 210 -20.07 0.75 -5.59
N ASP A 211 -21.39 0.61 -5.59
CA ASP A 211 -22.21 0.77 -6.81
C ASP A 211 -22.26 2.24 -7.30
N ARG A 212 -21.91 3.19 -6.44
CA ARG A 212 -21.89 4.64 -6.72
C ARG A 212 -20.63 5.25 -6.11
N PRO A 213 -19.45 4.92 -6.66
CA PRO A 213 -18.19 5.44 -6.14
C PRO A 213 -18.10 6.96 -6.40
N ALA A 214 -17.29 7.64 -5.60
CA ALA A 214 -16.94 9.03 -5.87
C ALA A 214 -16.14 9.15 -7.18
N GLY A 215 -16.35 10.22 -7.96
CA GLY A 215 -15.65 10.44 -9.22
C GLY A 215 -14.28 11.10 -9.02
N PHE A 216 -13.34 10.84 -9.93
CA PHE A 216 -11.98 11.37 -9.86
C PHE A 216 -11.83 12.76 -10.51
N ASP A 217 -12.88 13.37 -11.05
CA ASP A 217 -12.78 14.62 -11.84
C ASP A 217 -12.18 15.80 -11.06
N ALA A 218 -12.70 16.08 -9.86
CA ALA A 218 -12.20 17.17 -9.01
C ALA A 218 -10.75 16.93 -8.56
N LEU A 219 -10.47 15.70 -8.11
CA LEU A 219 -9.13 15.24 -7.76
C LEU A 219 -8.16 15.42 -8.94
N ARG A 220 -8.52 14.96 -10.15
CA ARG A 220 -7.67 15.09 -11.34
C ARG A 220 -7.42 16.55 -11.69
N ALA A 221 -8.43 17.41 -11.59
CA ALA A 221 -8.27 18.83 -11.89
C ALA A 221 -7.27 19.51 -10.96
N GLU A 222 -7.31 19.21 -9.66
CA GLU A 222 -6.45 19.88 -8.66
C GLU A 222 -5.10 19.18 -8.45
N LEU A 223 -5.03 17.84 -8.36
CA LEU A 223 -3.79 17.12 -8.05
C LEU A 223 -2.87 16.92 -9.26
N THR A 224 -3.41 16.64 -10.45
CA THR A 224 -2.61 16.24 -11.62
C THR A 224 -1.47 17.20 -11.94
N PRO A 225 -1.66 18.54 -11.93
CA PRO A 225 -0.56 19.48 -12.21
C PRO A 225 0.63 19.37 -11.27
N HIS A 226 0.42 18.87 -10.05
CA HIS A 226 1.44 18.77 -9.01
C HIS A 226 2.05 17.37 -8.89
N VAL A 227 1.29 16.33 -9.26
CA VAL A 227 1.73 14.94 -9.18
C VAL A 227 2.40 14.46 -10.48
N ARG A 228 1.93 14.96 -11.63
CA ARG A 228 2.45 14.55 -12.95
C ARG A 228 3.97 14.67 -13.11
N PRO A 229 4.67 15.69 -12.59
CA PRO A 229 6.13 15.77 -12.73
C PRO A 229 6.89 14.58 -12.14
N PHE A 230 6.34 13.91 -11.12
CA PHE A 230 6.95 12.67 -10.58
C PHE A 230 6.83 11.50 -11.55
N GLY A 231 6.03 11.61 -12.61
CA GLY A 231 5.90 10.60 -13.66
C GLY A 231 5.54 9.22 -13.11
N LEU A 232 4.65 9.14 -12.12
CA LEU A 232 4.33 7.89 -11.41
C LEU A 232 3.89 6.76 -12.36
N ALA A 233 3.26 7.08 -13.49
CA ALA A 233 2.90 6.09 -14.52
C ALA A 233 4.10 5.42 -15.21
N ARG A 234 5.28 6.05 -15.16
CA ARG A 234 6.56 5.58 -15.69
C ARG A 234 7.47 5.04 -14.59
N THR A 235 6.86 4.40 -13.60
CA THR A 235 7.57 3.75 -12.49
C THR A 235 7.31 2.25 -12.46
N LYS A 236 8.09 1.55 -11.65
CA LYS A 236 7.82 0.16 -11.29
C LYS A 236 7.96 -0.06 -9.80
N ILE A 237 7.27 -1.09 -9.30
CA ILE A 237 7.42 -1.54 -7.92
C ILE A 237 8.77 -2.24 -7.78
N ALA A 238 9.71 -1.57 -7.10
CA ALA A 238 11.01 -2.14 -6.75
C ALA A 238 10.91 -3.08 -5.54
N ALA A 239 10.03 -2.76 -4.59
CA ALA A 239 9.82 -3.58 -3.40
C ALA A 239 8.38 -3.50 -2.90
N ARG A 240 7.93 -4.58 -2.26
CA ARG A 240 6.65 -4.66 -1.56
C ARG A 240 6.86 -5.36 -0.22
N ARG A 241 6.38 -4.76 0.88
CA ARG A 241 6.44 -5.36 2.22
C ARG A 241 5.08 -5.24 2.90
N SER A 242 4.67 -6.29 3.62
CA SER A 242 3.42 -6.34 4.38
C SER A 242 3.74 -6.51 5.87
N TYR A 243 3.12 -5.67 6.71
CA TYR A 243 3.29 -5.65 8.15
C TYR A 243 1.95 -5.97 8.81
N PRO A 244 1.77 -7.19 9.37
CA PRO A 244 0.56 -7.51 10.13
C PRO A 244 0.55 -6.75 11.46
N VAL A 245 -0.47 -5.94 11.70
CA VAL A 245 -0.63 -5.12 12.91
C VAL A 245 -1.83 -5.63 13.71
N GLN A 246 -1.61 -5.96 14.99
CA GLN A 246 -2.65 -6.40 15.93
C GLN A 246 -3.38 -5.19 16.55
N ALA A 247 -3.98 -4.38 15.70
CA ALA A 247 -4.75 -3.20 16.11
C ALA A 247 -5.92 -2.90 15.18
N ASN A 248 -6.87 -2.13 15.70
CA ASN A 248 -7.93 -1.54 14.89
C ASN A 248 -7.33 -0.61 13.83
N TRP A 249 -7.88 -0.68 12.60
CA TRP A 249 -7.42 0.10 11.45
C TRP A 249 -7.34 1.62 11.72
N LYS A 250 -8.23 2.16 12.56
CA LYS A 250 -8.25 3.59 12.89
C LYS A 250 -6.98 4.02 13.58
N LEU A 251 -6.42 3.20 14.47
CA LEU A 251 -5.17 3.53 15.16
C LEU A 251 -3.98 3.64 14.20
N LEU A 252 -3.99 2.90 13.08
CA LEU A 252 -2.96 3.04 12.04
C LEU A 252 -3.09 4.39 11.31
N VAL A 253 -4.33 4.76 10.96
CA VAL A 253 -4.61 6.04 10.28
C VAL A 253 -4.34 7.22 11.21
N GLU A 254 -4.71 7.11 12.48
CA GLU A 254 -4.42 8.11 13.51
C GLU A 254 -2.91 8.31 13.67
N ASN A 255 -2.13 7.23 13.83
CA ASN A 255 -0.67 7.29 13.94
C ASN A 255 0.00 7.88 12.69
N TYR A 256 -0.51 7.57 11.49
CA TYR A 256 0.06 8.12 10.25
C TYR A 256 -0.19 9.63 10.12
N ASN A 257 -1.31 10.13 10.63
CA ASN A 257 -1.74 11.51 10.43
C ASN A 257 -1.08 12.53 11.37
N GLU A 258 -0.15 12.11 12.23
CA GLU A 258 0.56 13.01 13.12
C GLU A 258 2.05 12.65 13.23
N CYS A 259 2.84 13.62 13.68
CA CYS A 259 4.27 13.42 13.91
C CYS A 259 4.69 13.86 15.32
N TYR A 260 3.73 13.84 16.26
CA TYR A 260 3.95 14.16 17.66
C TYR A 260 4.81 13.08 18.34
N HIS A 261 4.65 11.81 17.93
CA HIS A 261 5.50 10.71 18.41
C HIS A 261 6.87 10.64 17.73
N CYS A 262 7.04 11.23 16.53
CA CYS A 262 8.18 11.02 15.65
C CYS A 262 9.55 11.25 16.31
N THR A 263 9.73 12.37 17.02
CA THR A 263 11.03 12.73 17.63
C THR A 263 11.49 11.68 18.64
N ALA A 264 10.57 11.07 19.37
CA ALA A 264 10.88 10.07 20.39
C ALA A 264 10.98 8.66 19.81
N ALA A 265 10.15 8.33 18.82
CA ALA A 265 9.99 6.98 18.29
C ALA A 265 10.93 6.66 17.12
N HIS A 266 11.26 7.66 16.30
CA HIS A 266 11.85 7.46 14.97
C HIS A 266 13.15 8.26 14.80
N PRO A 267 14.23 7.89 15.50
CA PRO A 267 15.50 8.62 15.40
C PRO A 267 16.07 8.64 13.97
N GLU A 268 15.83 7.61 13.17
CA GLU A 268 16.25 7.55 11.77
C GLU A 268 15.50 8.55 10.88
N PHE A 269 14.17 8.63 11.04
CA PHE A 269 13.31 9.57 10.32
C PHE A 269 13.57 11.01 10.74
N ALA A 270 13.68 11.26 12.05
CA ALA A 270 13.83 12.60 12.62
C ALA A 270 15.16 13.28 12.25
N ARG A 271 16.13 12.52 11.72
CA ARG A 271 17.39 13.05 11.19
C ARG A 271 17.27 13.72 9.83
N SER A 272 16.27 13.34 9.03
CA SER A 272 16.08 13.85 7.66
C SER A 272 14.82 14.70 7.52
N HIS A 273 13.75 14.41 8.26
CA HIS A 273 12.45 15.04 8.09
C HIS A 273 12.18 16.11 9.14
N ALA A 274 11.68 17.27 8.71
CA ALA A 274 11.38 18.40 9.59
C ALA A 274 9.95 18.41 10.17
N THR A 275 9.07 17.50 9.74
CA THR A 275 7.63 17.52 10.08
C THR A 275 7.33 17.23 11.56
N HIS A 276 8.29 16.70 12.32
CA HIS A 276 8.18 16.54 13.77
C HIS A 276 8.37 17.85 14.55
N MET A 277 8.81 18.92 13.87
CA MET A 277 8.99 20.24 14.45
C MET A 277 7.71 21.06 14.40
N THR A 278 7.65 22.12 15.22
CA THR A 278 6.55 23.08 15.18
C THR A 278 6.53 23.86 13.86
N ALA A 279 5.33 24.26 13.42
CA ALA A 279 5.12 24.90 12.11
C ALA A 279 5.98 26.17 11.90
N ASP A 280 6.23 26.96 12.95
CA ASP A 280 7.09 28.14 12.91
C ASP A 280 8.55 27.82 12.57
N ARG A 281 9.04 26.64 12.98
CA ARG A 281 10.39 26.17 12.66
C ARG A 281 10.50 25.54 11.29
N VAL A 282 9.42 24.92 10.79
CA VAL A 282 9.38 24.30 9.46
C VAL A 282 9.21 25.35 8.34
N ALA A 283 8.45 26.42 8.60
CA ALA A 283 8.17 27.48 7.63
C ALA A 283 9.41 28.04 6.89
N PRO A 284 10.52 28.42 7.55
CA PRO A 284 11.71 28.90 6.84
C PRO A 284 12.37 27.83 5.96
N LEU A 285 12.33 26.55 6.36
CA LEU A 285 12.87 25.45 5.57
C LEU A 285 12.04 25.26 4.29
N ASN A 286 10.72 25.27 4.41
CA ASN A 286 9.81 25.17 3.25
C ASN A 286 9.93 26.37 2.31
N ALA A 287 10.15 27.58 2.85
CA ALA A 287 10.40 28.76 2.03
C ALA A 287 11.70 28.65 1.22
N ALA A 288 12.76 28.09 1.81
CA ALA A 288 14.01 27.82 1.11
C ALA A 288 13.88 26.71 0.06
N LEU A 289 13.07 25.69 0.33
CA LEU A 289 12.77 24.61 -0.62
C LEU A 289 12.09 25.13 -1.89
N ALA A 290 11.12 26.04 -1.78
CA ALA A 290 10.29 26.49 -2.90
C ALA A 290 11.10 26.94 -4.13
N ALA A 291 12.22 27.65 -3.92
CA ALA A 291 13.10 28.07 -5.01
C ALA A 291 13.79 26.88 -5.71
N ARG A 292 14.21 25.86 -4.94
CA ARG A 292 14.83 24.65 -5.47
C ARG A 292 13.81 23.75 -6.17
N SER A 293 12.61 23.59 -5.60
CA SER A 293 11.52 22.83 -6.22
C SER A 293 11.14 23.42 -7.59
N ALA A 294 11.02 24.75 -7.69
CA ALA A 294 10.73 25.41 -8.96
C ALA A 294 11.80 25.11 -10.03
N GLN A 295 13.09 25.10 -9.66
CA GLN A 295 14.19 24.73 -10.56
C GLN A 295 14.17 23.24 -10.94
N ALA A 296 13.72 22.38 -10.03
CA ALA A 296 13.53 20.95 -10.25
C ALA A 296 12.29 20.60 -11.09
N GLY A 297 11.42 21.58 -11.40
CA GLY A 297 10.15 21.35 -12.11
C GLY A 297 9.02 20.87 -11.19
N LEU A 298 9.13 21.12 -9.89
CA LEU A 298 8.22 20.64 -8.85
C LEU A 298 7.43 21.79 -8.22
N SER A 299 6.18 21.50 -7.86
CA SER A 299 5.29 22.41 -7.15
C SER A 299 5.54 22.36 -5.64
N THR A 300 5.32 23.49 -4.97
CA THR A 300 5.14 23.55 -3.50
C THR A 300 3.76 24.04 -3.12
N ALA A 301 2.77 23.83 -3.99
CA ALA A 301 1.37 24.07 -3.68
C ALA A 301 0.94 23.26 -2.45
N HIS A 302 -0.05 23.79 -1.75
CA HIS A 302 -0.71 23.09 -0.65
C HIS A 302 -2.17 22.87 -1.03
N ILE A 303 -2.55 21.61 -1.23
CA ILE A 303 -3.92 21.19 -1.49
C ILE A 303 -4.37 20.36 -0.31
N ASP A 304 -5.53 20.75 0.22
CA ASP A 304 -6.13 20.06 1.34
C ASP A 304 -7.64 19.93 1.11
N ARG A 305 -8.04 18.73 0.70
CA ARG A 305 -9.42 18.30 0.45
C ARG A 305 -9.68 16.99 1.19
N ILE A 306 -9.24 16.92 2.44
CA ILE A 306 -9.43 15.74 3.31
C ILE A 306 -10.65 15.93 4.21
N GLY A 307 -11.42 14.87 4.39
CA GLY A 307 -12.55 14.81 5.30
C GLY A 307 -13.67 15.77 4.92
N LEU A 308 -14.12 16.59 5.86
CA LEU A 308 -15.20 17.56 5.63
C LEU A 308 -14.84 18.66 4.62
N ALA A 309 -13.57 18.79 4.22
CA ALA A 309 -13.12 19.71 3.19
C ALA A 309 -13.14 19.10 1.76
N ALA A 310 -13.42 17.80 1.62
CA ALA A 310 -13.48 17.14 0.32
C ALA A 310 -14.67 17.65 -0.52
N PRO A 311 -14.50 17.90 -1.83
CA PRO A 311 -15.63 18.25 -2.70
C PRO A 311 -16.68 17.13 -2.71
N ALA A 312 -17.95 17.52 -2.75
CA ALA A 312 -19.05 16.56 -2.83
C ALA A 312 -18.91 15.65 -4.05
N GLY A 313 -18.98 14.34 -3.83
CA GLY A 313 -18.85 13.34 -4.90
C GLY A 313 -17.41 13.08 -5.36
N SER A 314 -16.40 13.61 -4.67
CA SER A 314 -14.98 13.30 -4.87
C SER A 314 -14.45 12.43 -3.73
N PRO A 315 -13.45 11.54 -3.97
CA PRO A 315 -12.63 11.04 -2.87
C PRO A 315 -11.89 12.19 -2.19
N ASP A 316 -11.45 11.96 -0.96
CA ASP A 316 -10.50 12.84 -0.27
C ASP A 316 -9.20 12.93 -1.06
N TYR A 317 -8.58 14.10 -1.09
CA TYR A 317 -7.23 14.26 -1.64
C TYR A 317 -6.44 15.38 -1.00
N ALA A 318 -5.12 15.23 -0.99
CA ALA A 318 -4.22 16.29 -0.57
C ALA A 318 -2.89 16.19 -1.30
N TYR A 319 -2.20 17.33 -1.33
CA TYR A 319 -0.84 17.46 -1.79
C TYR A 319 -0.13 18.49 -0.92
N ASN A 320 1.03 18.11 -0.42
CA ASN A 320 1.93 19.02 0.27
C ASN A 320 3.36 18.66 -0.10
N ARG A 321 4.25 19.65 -0.23
CA ARG A 321 5.68 19.42 -0.39
C ARG A 321 6.43 20.17 0.70
N TYR A 322 7.28 19.46 1.44
CA TYR A 322 8.01 20.00 2.58
C TYR A 322 9.50 19.68 2.51
N ALA A 323 10.29 20.47 3.22
CA ALA A 323 11.74 20.38 3.22
C ALA A 323 12.24 19.23 4.10
N LEU A 324 13.22 18.50 3.59
CA LEU A 324 14.15 17.75 4.40
C LEU A 324 15.20 18.69 5.00
N PHE A 325 15.91 18.23 6.03
CA PHE A 325 17.03 18.97 6.59
C PHE A 325 18.21 19.07 5.62
N ASP A 326 19.04 20.10 5.81
CA ASP A 326 20.26 20.31 5.02
C ASP A 326 21.15 19.06 5.06
N GLY A 327 21.69 18.70 3.89
CA GLY A 327 22.48 17.48 3.70
C GLY A 327 21.66 16.26 3.26
N TYR A 328 20.33 16.35 3.21
CA TYR A 328 19.47 15.27 2.72
C TYR A 328 18.80 15.63 1.39
N GLN A 329 19.03 14.81 0.37
CA GLN A 329 18.35 14.89 -0.93
C GLN A 329 17.10 14.01 -1.00
N THR A 330 17.06 12.96 -0.17
CA THR A 330 15.99 11.97 -0.11
C THR A 330 15.92 11.32 1.28
N GLY A 331 14.95 10.43 1.50
CA GLY A 331 14.77 9.65 2.72
C GLY A 331 15.77 8.50 2.88
N SER A 332 17.07 8.77 2.83
CA SER A 332 18.14 7.77 2.98
C SER A 332 18.89 7.92 4.31
N ALA A 333 19.70 6.92 4.67
CA ALA A 333 20.48 6.93 5.91
C ALA A 333 21.57 8.02 5.92
N ASP A 334 22.14 8.30 4.76
CA ASP A 334 23.29 9.18 4.52
C ASP A 334 22.91 10.50 3.84
N GLY A 335 21.67 10.65 3.38
CA GLY A 335 21.18 11.83 2.65
C GLY A 335 21.41 11.76 1.14
N GLU A 336 22.13 10.75 0.66
CA GLU A 336 22.41 10.54 -0.76
C GLU A 336 21.24 9.86 -1.47
N PRO A 337 21.09 10.07 -2.79
CA PRO A 337 20.06 9.41 -3.60
C PRO A 337 20.05 7.88 -3.48
N LEU A 338 18.86 7.31 -3.56
CA LEU A 338 18.59 5.88 -3.51
C LEU A 338 18.31 5.28 -4.88
N ALA A 339 17.87 6.10 -5.84
CA ALA A 339 17.55 5.72 -7.21
C ALA A 339 17.72 6.92 -8.17
N PRO A 340 17.63 6.74 -9.50
CA PRO A 340 17.55 7.84 -10.46
C PRO A 340 16.33 8.73 -10.22
N LEU A 341 16.39 9.99 -10.67
CA LEU A 341 15.26 10.92 -10.63
C LEU A 341 14.01 10.31 -11.29
N LEU A 342 12.86 10.57 -10.69
CA LEU A 342 11.56 10.17 -11.22
C LEU A 342 11.07 11.15 -12.29
N GLY A 343 10.27 10.61 -13.21
CA GLY A 343 9.45 11.40 -14.11
C GLY A 343 10.21 12.45 -14.91
N ASP A 344 9.78 13.71 -14.77
CA ASP A 344 10.30 14.87 -15.49
C ASP A 344 11.11 15.79 -14.57
N ILE A 345 11.52 15.29 -13.38
CA ILE A 345 12.25 16.06 -12.37
C ILE A 345 13.67 16.37 -12.88
N GLN A 346 14.09 17.62 -12.73
CA GLN A 346 15.35 18.10 -13.31
C GLN A 346 16.54 18.04 -12.34
N ALA A 347 16.29 18.05 -11.03
CA ALA A 347 17.32 18.01 -10.00
C ALA A 347 16.72 17.59 -8.65
N TYR A 348 17.57 17.13 -7.72
CA TYR A 348 17.18 16.96 -6.32
C TYR A 348 17.00 18.34 -5.67
N ASP A 349 15.85 18.56 -5.05
CA ASP A 349 15.54 19.79 -4.31
C ASP A 349 15.63 19.62 -2.77
N GLY A 350 15.85 18.40 -2.29
CA GLY A 350 15.84 18.06 -0.86
C GLY A 350 14.44 18.16 -0.23
N GLY A 351 13.39 17.87 -1.01
CA GLY A 351 12.01 17.86 -0.55
C GLY A 351 11.35 16.48 -0.63
N ALA A 352 10.31 16.32 0.18
CA ALA A 352 9.39 15.18 0.15
C ALA A 352 7.96 15.69 -0.02
N SER A 353 7.10 14.89 -0.66
CA SER A 353 5.71 15.23 -0.90
C SER A 353 4.76 14.24 -0.26
N ASP A 354 3.85 14.72 0.59
CA ASP A 354 2.70 13.96 1.05
C ASP A 354 1.59 14.06 -0.01
N ILE A 355 1.06 12.91 -0.41
CA ILE A 355 -0.07 12.82 -1.33
C ILE A 355 -1.11 11.89 -0.72
N TYR A 356 -2.38 12.31 -0.75
CA TYR A 356 -3.50 11.49 -0.30
C TYR A 356 -4.48 11.28 -1.43
N VAL A 357 -4.99 10.05 -1.55
CA VAL A 357 -6.16 9.69 -2.35
C VAL A 357 -7.03 8.76 -1.50
N GLY A 358 -8.05 9.32 -0.86
CA GLY A 358 -8.78 8.65 0.22
C GLY A 358 -7.96 8.55 1.51
N MET A 359 -8.64 8.19 2.61
CA MET A 359 -8.01 8.12 3.94
C MET A 359 -7.14 6.88 4.19
N LEU A 360 -7.16 5.90 3.28
CA LEU A 360 -6.49 4.60 3.46
C LEU A 360 -5.27 4.40 2.57
N ASN A 361 -4.98 5.36 1.68
CA ASN A 361 -3.94 5.25 0.66
C ASN A 361 -2.99 6.47 0.68
N PRO A 362 -2.34 6.81 1.81
CA PRO A 362 -1.40 7.90 1.80
C PRO A 362 -0.11 7.50 1.08
N MET A 363 0.59 8.50 0.55
CA MET A 363 1.81 8.32 -0.21
C MET A 363 2.83 9.37 0.21
N LEU A 364 4.10 8.97 0.19
CA LEU A 364 5.21 9.88 0.33
C LEU A 364 6.11 9.79 -0.91
N VAL A 365 6.44 10.93 -1.52
CA VAL A 365 7.16 10.97 -2.79
C VAL A 365 8.39 11.87 -2.69
N TYR A 366 9.56 11.29 -2.92
CA TYR A 366 10.83 12.00 -3.07
C TYR A 366 11.13 12.26 -4.55
N CYS A 367 12.28 12.87 -4.84
CA CYS A 367 12.71 13.10 -6.21
C CYS A 367 13.10 11.80 -6.95
N ASP A 368 13.48 10.73 -6.26
CA ASP A 368 14.03 9.50 -6.82
C ASP A 368 13.18 8.24 -6.60
N HIS A 369 12.27 8.27 -5.63
CA HIS A 369 11.39 7.15 -5.35
C HIS A 369 10.10 7.59 -4.67
N ALA A 370 9.08 6.75 -4.75
CA ALA A 370 7.80 6.95 -4.07
C ALA A 370 7.49 5.77 -3.14
N ILE A 371 6.77 6.06 -2.06
CA ILE A 371 6.31 5.12 -1.07
C ILE A 371 4.80 5.20 -1.02
N LEU A 372 4.13 4.08 -1.24
CA LEU A 372 2.68 3.97 -1.20
C LEU A 372 2.28 3.13 -0.02
N TYR A 373 1.41 3.65 0.83
CA TYR A 373 0.84 2.90 1.96
C TYR A 373 -0.54 2.38 1.62
N ARG A 374 -0.84 1.17 2.13
CA ARG A 374 -2.18 0.59 2.13
C ARG A 374 -2.52 0.12 3.53
N PHE A 375 -3.57 0.68 4.12
CA PHE A 375 -4.11 0.18 5.38
C PHE A 375 -5.27 -0.78 5.11
N ILE A 376 -4.98 -2.08 5.16
CA ILE A 376 -5.90 -3.14 4.74
C ILE A 376 -6.47 -3.84 5.98
N PRO A 377 -7.70 -3.53 6.42
CA PRO A 377 -8.32 -4.23 7.54
C PRO A 377 -8.51 -5.71 7.23
N THR A 378 -8.12 -6.58 8.17
CA THR A 378 -8.35 -8.03 8.09
C THR A 378 -9.33 -8.52 9.17
N GLY A 379 -9.64 -7.67 10.14
CA GLY A 379 -10.59 -7.92 11.21
C GLY A 379 -10.76 -6.69 12.11
N PRO A 380 -11.59 -6.77 13.17
CA PRO A 380 -11.87 -5.63 14.05
C PRO A 380 -10.63 -5.12 14.80
N LEU A 381 -9.66 -6.01 15.06
CA LEU A 381 -8.44 -5.71 15.80
C LEU A 381 -7.19 -6.16 15.04
N THR A 382 -7.32 -6.36 13.73
CA THR A 382 -6.21 -6.81 12.87
C THR A 382 -6.21 -6.07 11.56
N CYS A 383 -5.05 -5.58 11.16
CA CYS A 383 -4.83 -4.85 9.92
C CYS A 383 -3.53 -5.33 9.26
N ILE A 384 -3.39 -5.10 7.96
CA ILE A 384 -2.11 -5.20 7.26
C ILE A 384 -1.77 -3.79 6.80
N GLN A 385 -0.63 -3.26 7.25
CA GLN A 385 -0.01 -2.11 6.61
C GLN A 385 0.89 -2.65 5.50
N GLU A 386 0.55 -2.37 4.25
CA GLU A 386 1.41 -2.70 3.12
C GLU A 386 2.09 -1.45 2.59
N ILE A 387 3.35 -1.60 2.21
CA ILE A 387 4.16 -0.54 1.62
C ILE A 387 4.71 -1.02 0.28
N LEU A 388 4.58 -0.17 -0.73
CA LEU A 388 5.13 -0.36 -2.07
C LEU A 388 6.15 0.76 -2.33
N TRP A 389 7.34 0.39 -2.77
CA TRP A 389 8.37 1.33 -3.19
C TRP A 389 8.43 1.37 -4.71
N LEU A 390 8.23 2.56 -5.27
CA LEU A 390 8.32 2.80 -6.69
C LEU A 390 9.64 3.49 -7.05
N VAL A 391 10.26 3.05 -8.13
CA VAL A 391 11.42 3.68 -8.76
C VAL A 391 11.13 3.88 -10.25
N HIS A 392 11.95 4.69 -10.94
CA HIS A 392 11.86 4.86 -12.38
C HIS A 392 11.81 3.51 -13.13
N GLU A 393 10.98 3.38 -14.15
CA GLU A 393 10.73 2.12 -14.87
C GLU A 393 12.02 1.43 -15.38
N ASP A 394 12.95 2.23 -15.89
CA ASP A 394 14.25 1.78 -16.42
C ASP A 394 15.32 1.48 -15.36
N ALA A 395 15.09 1.81 -14.08
CA ALA A 395 16.10 1.63 -13.03
C ALA A 395 16.35 0.14 -12.78
N VAL A 396 17.62 -0.28 -12.71
CA VAL A 396 18.01 -1.69 -12.54
C VAL A 396 18.60 -1.90 -11.15
N GLU A 397 18.03 -2.84 -10.39
CA GLU A 397 18.55 -3.23 -9.07
C GLU A 397 20.02 -3.70 -9.15
N GLY A 398 20.84 -3.29 -8.18
CA GLY A 398 22.27 -3.58 -8.13
C GLY A 398 23.13 -2.69 -9.04
N ARG A 399 22.51 -1.83 -9.87
CA ARG A 399 23.20 -0.80 -10.66
C ARG A 399 22.73 0.60 -10.28
N ASP A 400 21.43 0.83 -10.38
CA ASP A 400 20.82 2.15 -10.23
C ASP A 400 20.21 2.35 -8.84
N TYR A 401 19.84 1.26 -8.16
CA TYR A 401 19.37 1.27 -6.77
C TYR A 401 19.73 -0.03 -6.06
N ASP A 402 19.72 0.00 -4.73
CA ASP A 402 19.85 -1.15 -3.84
C ASP A 402 18.58 -1.28 -2.99
N THR A 403 17.94 -2.45 -3.01
CA THR A 403 16.62 -2.63 -2.36
C THR A 403 16.69 -2.49 -0.83
N ASP A 404 17.78 -2.89 -0.20
CA ASP A 404 17.92 -2.77 1.25
C ASP A 404 18.08 -1.31 1.66
N ARG A 405 18.92 -0.53 0.95
CA ARG A 405 19.02 0.92 1.15
C ARG A 405 17.70 1.64 0.84
N LEU A 406 17.04 1.29 -0.25
CA LEU A 406 15.76 1.87 -0.69
C LEU A 406 14.66 1.69 0.35
N THR A 407 14.58 0.50 0.95
CA THR A 407 13.50 0.15 1.88
C THR A 407 13.81 0.45 3.34
N TRP A 408 15.07 0.73 3.69
CA TRP A 408 15.54 0.83 5.07
C TRP A 408 14.74 1.80 5.92
N LEU A 409 14.64 3.08 5.53
CA LEU A 409 14.04 4.12 6.37
C LEU A 409 12.60 3.76 6.73
N TRP A 410 11.80 3.46 5.71
CA TRP A 410 10.39 3.17 5.89
C TRP A 410 10.13 1.78 6.48
N HIS A 411 11.08 0.85 6.37
CA HIS A 411 11.02 -0.41 7.12
C HIS A 411 11.20 -0.18 8.63
N VAL A 412 12.26 0.52 9.05
CA VAL A 412 12.54 0.72 10.48
C VAL A 412 11.50 1.62 11.16
N THR A 413 11.04 2.66 10.47
CA THR A 413 9.94 3.53 10.95
C THR A 413 8.64 2.73 11.12
N THR A 414 8.27 1.90 10.14
CA THR A 414 7.03 1.10 10.23
C THR A 414 7.08 0.06 11.35
N GLU A 415 8.23 -0.57 11.60
CA GLU A 415 8.40 -1.49 12.74
C GLU A 415 8.33 -0.77 14.10
N ALA A 416 8.75 0.50 14.16
CA ALA A 416 8.55 1.34 15.34
C ALA A 416 7.08 1.74 15.53
N ASP A 417 6.41 2.21 14.48
CA ASP A 417 4.98 2.54 14.48
C ASP A 417 4.12 1.35 14.89
N LYS A 418 4.37 0.17 14.30
CA LYS A 418 3.67 -1.06 14.62
C LYS A 418 3.70 -1.35 16.13
N ARG A 419 4.86 -1.20 16.78
CA ARG A 419 5.00 -1.41 18.24
C ARG A 419 4.18 -0.40 19.03
N ILE A 420 4.18 0.87 18.63
CA ILE A 420 3.41 1.95 19.27
C ILE A 420 1.91 1.68 19.12
N ILE A 421 1.46 1.37 17.91
CA ILE A 421 0.05 1.14 17.56
C ILE A 421 -0.50 -0.08 18.32
N GLU A 422 0.26 -1.18 18.39
CA GLU A 422 -0.16 -2.38 19.15
C GLU A 422 -0.17 -2.14 20.65
N ALA A 423 0.78 -1.38 21.20
CA ALA A 423 0.75 -0.97 22.59
C ALA A 423 -0.44 -0.04 22.87
N ASN A 424 -0.75 0.88 21.96
CA ASN A 424 -1.91 1.77 22.06
C ASN A 424 -3.21 0.95 22.05
N GLN A 425 -3.33 -0.04 21.17
CA GLN A 425 -4.48 -0.95 21.15
C GLN A 425 -4.67 -1.69 22.49
N GLN A 426 -3.58 -2.16 23.11
CA GLN A 426 -3.64 -2.80 24.44
C GLN A 426 -4.13 -1.82 25.51
N GLY A 427 -3.67 -0.56 25.46
CA GLY A 427 -4.15 0.51 26.33
C GLY A 427 -5.63 0.81 26.13
N VAL A 428 -6.06 0.98 24.88
CA VAL A 428 -7.46 1.19 24.49
C VAL A 428 -8.36 0.05 24.95
N ALA A 429 -7.88 -1.19 24.99
CA ALA A 429 -8.65 -2.34 25.45
C ALA A 429 -8.88 -2.37 26.98
N SER A 430 -8.20 -1.52 27.75
CA SER A 430 -8.36 -1.43 29.20
C SER A 430 -9.73 -0.89 29.58
N ARG A 431 -10.35 -1.45 30.63
CA ARG A 431 -11.59 -0.89 31.23
C ARG A 431 -11.43 0.53 31.79
N PHE A 432 -10.19 1.00 31.90
CA PHE A 432 -9.83 2.32 32.40
C PHE A 432 -9.53 3.32 31.28
N TYR A 433 -9.62 2.91 30.00
CA TYR A 433 -9.47 3.83 28.89
C TYR A 433 -10.63 4.83 28.87
N GLU A 434 -10.28 6.11 28.80
CA GLU A 434 -11.20 7.22 28.55
C GLU A 434 -10.61 8.10 27.45
N PRO A 435 -11.44 8.70 26.57
CA PRO A 435 -10.97 9.63 25.55
C PRO A 435 -10.08 10.76 26.07
N GLY A 436 -8.84 10.80 25.61
CA GLY A 436 -7.86 11.85 25.93
C GLY A 436 -8.01 13.08 25.03
N PRO A 437 -7.56 14.27 25.46
CA PRO A 437 -7.50 15.43 24.57
C PRO A 437 -6.40 15.26 23.51
N LEU A 438 -6.69 15.72 22.29
CA LEU A 438 -5.71 15.86 21.21
C LEU A 438 -4.96 17.18 21.35
N VAL A 439 -3.71 17.22 20.91
CA VAL A 439 -2.86 18.43 20.86
C VAL A 439 -2.82 19.03 19.45
N GLU A 440 -2.24 20.23 19.31
CA GLU A 440 -2.17 20.96 18.04
C GLU A 440 -1.50 20.15 16.91
N MET A 441 -0.46 19.36 17.24
CA MET A 441 0.24 18.48 16.29
C MET A 441 -0.63 17.32 15.78
N GLU A 442 -1.80 17.08 16.37
CA GLU A 442 -2.74 16.02 16.01
C GLU A 442 -3.98 16.58 15.27
N SER A 443 -3.85 17.77 14.66
CA SER A 443 -4.95 18.42 13.94
C SER A 443 -5.50 17.58 12.77
N TYR A 444 -4.66 16.85 12.04
CA TYR A 444 -5.12 15.91 11.01
C TYR A 444 -5.80 14.67 11.60
N THR A 445 -5.36 14.19 12.76
CA THR A 445 -6.04 13.11 13.52
C THR A 445 -7.45 13.54 13.92
N ARG A 446 -7.62 14.76 14.44
CA ARG A 446 -8.96 15.32 14.73
C ARG A 446 -9.83 15.38 13.48
N ARG A 447 -9.30 15.85 12.35
CA ARG A 447 -10.04 15.91 11.08
C ARG A 447 -10.42 14.54 10.55
N PHE A 448 -9.56 13.55 10.73
CA PHE A 448 -9.89 12.15 10.45
C PHE A 448 -11.07 11.69 11.32
N HIS A 449 -11.07 11.99 12.62
CA HIS A 449 -12.20 11.67 13.52
C HIS A 449 -13.49 12.33 13.05
N ASP A 450 -13.47 13.61 12.71
CA ASP A 450 -14.66 14.33 12.20
C ASP A 450 -15.22 13.68 10.94
N ALA A 451 -14.36 13.35 9.98
CA ALA A 451 -14.73 12.70 8.73
C ALA A 451 -15.29 11.29 8.97
N TYR A 452 -14.61 10.51 9.81
CA TYR A 452 -15.04 9.18 10.20
C TYR A 452 -16.42 9.23 10.86
N LEU A 453 -16.60 10.07 11.89
CA LEU A 453 -17.85 10.21 12.62
C LEU A 453 -19.00 10.69 11.72
N ALA A 454 -18.73 11.59 10.77
CA ALA A 454 -19.73 12.04 9.80
C ALA A 454 -20.28 10.88 8.95
N ARG A 455 -19.45 9.89 8.63
CA ARG A 455 -19.85 8.67 7.88
C ARG A 455 -20.53 7.62 8.76
N MET A 456 -20.31 7.69 10.07
CA MET A 456 -20.91 6.78 11.06
C MET A 456 -22.26 7.26 11.60
N ARG A 457 -22.68 8.48 11.26
CA ARG A 457 -24.08 8.92 11.35
C ARG A 457 -24.91 8.09 10.38
#